data_AF-A0AAW7CQY6-F1
#
_entry.id   AF-A0AAW7CQY6-F1
#
_cell.length_a   1.000
_cell.length_b   1.000
_cell.length_c   1.000
_cell.angle_alpha   90.00
_cell.angle_beta   90.00
_cell.angle_gamma   90.00
#
_symmetry.space_group_name_H-M   'P 1'
#
loop_
_entity.id
_entity.type
_entity.pdbx_description
1 polymer ?
#
loop_
_entity_poly.entity_id
_entity_poly.type
_entity_poly.pdbx_seq_one_letter_code
_entity_poly.pdbx_strand_id
1 'polypeptide(L)'
;MTHFVSKPFWRVTASLQHQGIVFQAHWRPAVQYCDDEHRCINVQAAQAVEQLCRQAGKATVCTVNETKGKALPPLPFDLGTLQQAASKRWGYSADKVLEIAQSLYEKHKATTYPRTDCGYLPVSMRADIPVVLNALSQSDPALQYVLAQLQPARISRVWNDAKITAHHAIIPTRHTPDLNAMNEAELNVYKLIRTHYLAQFLPDQEWDATEVFLDIGGQQFVAKGKVERVKGWSVLFVKHEDDPSVKEETENGLETGTETLPPLHEGGVCAIAEAKVVQLATSPPKPYTDGTLIAAMKNASSFITDPTLKKVLKENAGLGTEATRAGIITTLENRKLIVRQKKTLRATDTGCQLIDALPAACTDPGMTALWEQSLEQVALGHLSLDVFMQKQISWLSHLIKKGGE
;
A
#
# COMPACT_ATOMS: atom_id res chain seq x y z
N MET A 1 15.14 13.48 -4.68
CA MET A 1 15.64 13.58 -3.30
C MET A 1 16.70 14.66 -3.15
N THR A 2 17.69 14.68 -4.03
CA THR A 2 18.81 15.65 -4.01
C THR A 2 18.37 17.12 -4.15
N HIS A 3 17.28 17.40 -4.87
CA HIS A 3 16.72 18.75 -5.00
C HIS A 3 15.62 19.08 -3.97
N PHE A 4 15.33 18.17 -3.04
CA PHE A 4 14.30 18.42 -2.04
C PHE A 4 14.81 19.39 -0.98
N VAL A 5 14.10 20.49 -0.78
CA VAL A 5 14.37 21.46 0.28
C VAL A 5 13.31 21.27 1.36
N SER A 6 13.75 20.81 2.54
CA SER A 6 12.86 20.66 3.70
C SER A 6 12.32 22.02 4.13
N LYS A 7 11.01 22.08 4.36
CA LYS A 7 10.31 23.28 4.80
C LYS A 7 9.70 23.03 6.18
N PRO A 8 9.88 23.94 7.15
CA PRO A 8 9.23 23.82 8.44
C PRO A 8 7.73 24.09 8.30
N PHE A 9 6.94 23.44 9.15
CA PHE A 9 5.53 23.71 9.35
C PHE A 9 5.15 23.49 10.81
N TRP A 10 4.03 24.05 11.26
CA TRP A 10 3.63 24.04 12.66
C TRP A 10 2.26 23.40 12.84
N ARG A 11 2.14 22.59 13.89
CA ARG A 11 0.87 21.99 14.31
C ARG A 11 0.57 22.44 15.73
N VAL A 12 -0.61 23.01 15.95
CA VAL A 12 -1.09 23.32 17.30
C VAL A 12 -1.98 22.20 17.77
N THR A 13 -1.68 21.65 18.95
CA THR A 13 -2.43 20.55 19.55
C THR A 13 -2.92 20.97 20.93
N ALA A 14 -4.22 20.79 21.16
CA ALA A 14 -4.85 21.01 22.45
C ALA A 14 -5.18 19.64 23.08
N SER A 15 -4.69 19.41 24.29
CA SER A 15 -5.12 18.30 25.14
C SER A 15 -6.36 18.73 25.89
N LEU A 16 -7.48 18.08 25.60
CA LEU A 16 -8.79 18.40 26.15
C LEU A 16 -9.23 17.31 27.14
N GLN A 17 -10.06 17.69 28.10
CA GLN A 17 -10.64 16.76 29.06
C GLN A 17 -12.16 16.93 29.14
N HIS A 18 -12.88 15.82 29.05
CA HIS A 18 -14.33 15.75 29.26
C HIS A 18 -14.67 14.49 30.03
N GLN A 19 -15.47 14.61 31.10
CA GLN A 19 -15.86 13.49 31.98
C GLN A 19 -14.69 12.61 32.47
N GLY A 20 -13.54 13.24 32.76
CA GLY A 20 -12.34 12.54 33.22
C GLY A 20 -11.51 11.89 32.12
N ILE A 21 -11.99 11.84 30.87
CA ILE A 21 -11.26 11.29 29.72
C ILE A 21 -10.51 12.41 29.02
N VAL A 22 -9.22 12.18 28.77
CA VAL A 22 -8.34 13.10 28.03
C VAL A 22 -8.25 12.66 26.57
N PHE A 23 -8.33 13.62 25.65
CA PHE A 23 -8.21 13.38 24.21
C PHE A 23 -7.54 14.57 23.52
N GLN A 24 -6.99 14.37 22.32
CA GLN A 24 -6.34 15.44 21.57
C GLN A 24 -7.25 16.05 20.49
N ALA A 25 -7.11 17.35 20.30
CA ALA A 25 -7.66 18.07 19.17
C ALA A 25 -6.56 18.88 18.48
N HIS A 26 -6.58 18.95 17.16
CA HIS A 26 -5.60 19.70 16.38
C HIS A 26 -6.24 20.93 15.76
N TRP A 27 -5.53 22.05 15.78
CA TRP A 27 -5.97 23.28 15.15
C TRP A 27 -6.08 23.08 13.63
N ARG A 28 -7.17 23.58 13.06
CA ARG A 28 -7.36 23.65 11.61
C ARG A 28 -7.02 25.08 11.16
N PRO A 29 -5.81 25.32 10.64
CA PRO A 29 -5.40 26.65 10.20
C PRO A 29 -6.25 27.14 9.03
N ALA A 30 -6.48 28.46 9.01
CA ALA A 30 -7.08 29.12 7.85
C ALA A 30 -6.11 29.06 6.65
N VAL A 31 -6.67 28.94 5.43
CA VAL A 31 -5.92 28.65 4.20
C VAL A 31 -4.78 29.65 3.94
N GLN A 32 -4.93 30.93 4.32
CA GLN A 32 -3.88 31.94 4.16
C GLN A 32 -2.61 31.67 4.97
N TYR A 33 -2.68 30.80 5.98
CA TYR A 33 -1.53 30.39 6.79
C TYR A 33 -0.92 29.07 6.33
N CYS A 34 -1.43 28.47 5.26
CA CYS A 34 -1.11 27.11 4.85
C CYS A 34 -0.28 27.05 3.56
N ASP A 35 0.40 25.92 3.38
CA ASP A 35 0.84 25.46 2.06
C ASP A 35 -0.25 24.65 1.33
N ASP A 36 0.07 24.14 0.14
CA ASP A 36 -0.84 23.36 -0.72
C ASP A 36 -1.28 22.02 -0.10
N GLU A 37 -0.58 21.55 0.94
CA GLU A 37 -0.93 20.34 1.71
C GLU A 37 -1.70 20.69 3.00
N HIS A 38 -2.17 21.93 3.13
CA HIS A 38 -2.90 22.46 4.29
C HIS A 38 -2.10 22.43 5.61
N ARG A 39 -0.77 22.46 5.54
CA ARG A 39 0.11 22.56 6.71
C ARG A 39 0.34 24.03 7.06
N CYS A 40 0.25 24.41 8.33
CA CYS A 40 0.51 25.80 8.72
C CYS A 40 2.00 26.15 8.56
N ILE A 41 2.32 27.18 7.77
CA ILE A 41 3.67 27.69 7.53
C ILE A 41 3.93 29.05 8.23
N ASN A 42 3.00 29.51 9.06
CA ASN A 42 3.09 30.77 9.79
C ASN A 42 3.26 30.52 11.30
N VAL A 43 4.49 30.71 11.80
CA VAL A 43 4.81 30.45 13.21
C VAL A 43 4.10 31.40 14.17
N GLN A 44 3.93 32.68 13.80
CA GLN A 44 3.27 33.67 14.65
C GLN A 44 1.79 33.33 14.83
N ALA A 45 1.12 32.87 13.76
CA ALA A 45 -0.25 32.40 13.84
C ALA A 45 -0.37 31.18 14.76
N ALA A 46 0.52 30.19 14.62
CA ALA A 46 0.52 29.01 15.49
C ALA A 46 0.75 29.35 16.97
N GLN A 47 1.70 30.25 17.27
CA GLN A 47 1.97 30.72 18.64
C GLN A 47 0.80 31.54 19.21
N ALA A 48 0.17 32.39 18.41
CA ALA A 48 -1.01 33.14 18.82
C ALA A 48 -2.18 32.22 19.18
N VAL A 49 -2.40 31.16 18.39
CA VAL A 49 -3.44 30.16 18.66
C VAL A 49 -3.14 29.38 19.94
N GLU A 50 -1.90 28.97 20.19
CA GLU A 50 -1.52 28.32 21.45
C GLU A 50 -1.82 29.23 22.66
N GLN A 51 -1.47 30.52 22.58
CA GLN A 51 -1.78 31.49 23.64
C GLN A 51 -3.29 31.65 23.83
N LEU A 52 -4.07 31.72 22.75
CA LEU A 52 -5.54 31.77 22.79
C LEU A 52 -6.11 30.54 23.49
N CYS A 53 -5.59 29.33 23.24
CA CYS A 53 -6.03 28.13 23.94
C CYS A 53 -5.80 28.24 25.46
N ARG A 54 -4.64 28.75 25.88
CA ARG A 54 -4.33 28.93 27.31
C ARG A 54 -5.22 29.99 27.97
N GLN A 55 -5.58 31.05 27.25
CA GLN A 55 -6.44 32.14 27.76
C GLN A 55 -7.92 31.74 27.81
N ALA A 56 -8.42 31.00 26.82
CA ALA A 56 -9.82 30.58 26.78
C ALA A 56 -10.17 29.62 27.92
N GLY A 57 -9.24 28.73 28.29
CA GLY A 57 -9.39 27.74 29.37
C GLY A 57 -10.42 26.63 29.13
N LYS A 58 -11.26 26.77 28.10
CA LYS A 58 -12.31 25.83 27.72
C LYS A 58 -12.45 25.74 26.20
N ALA A 59 -12.86 24.59 25.71
CA ALA A 59 -13.24 24.33 24.33
C ALA A 59 -14.75 24.04 24.25
N THR A 60 -15.43 24.58 23.25
CA THR A 60 -16.86 24.31 23.01
C THR A 60 -17.00 23.38 21.82
N VAL A 61 -17.75 22.30 21.97
CA VAL A 61 -18.08 21.39 20.88
C VAL A 61 -19.06 22.08 19.94
N CYS A 62 -18.66 22.30 18.70
CA CYS A 62 -19.51 22.92 17.67
C CYS A 62 -20.33 21.89 16.91
N THR A 63 -19.69 20.79 16.50
CA THR A 63 -20.31 19.77 15.65
C THR A 63 -19.72 18.41 15.98
N VAL A 64 -20.56 17.39 16.04
CA VAL A 64 -20.16 15.99 16.20
C VAL A 64 -20.68 15.20 15.01
N ASN A 65 -19.76 14.71 14.18
CA ASN A 65 -20.08 13.88 13.03
C ASN A 65 -19.73 12.42 13.32
N GLU A 66 -20.72 11.54 13.23
CA GLU A 66 -20.52 10.10 13.37
C GLU A 66 -20.77 9.41 12.03
N THR A 67 -19.83 8.56 11.63
CA THR A 67 -19.93 7.77 10.40
C THR A 67 -19.57 6.33 10.67
N LYS A 68 -20.27 5.41 10.01
CA LYS A 68 -19.94 3.98 10.06
C LYS A 68 -18.87 3.68 9.02
N GLY A 69 -17.74 3.13 9.46
CA GLY A 69 -16.66 2.68 8.59
C GLY A 69 -16.63 1.15 8.48
N LYS A 70 -16.13 0.67 7.34
CA LYS A 70 -16.02 -0.75 7.03
C LYS A 70 -14.79 -1.02 6.17
N ALA A 71 -14.05 -2.10 6.47
CA ALA A 71 -12.97 -2.61 5.63
C ALA A 71 -13.21 -4.07 5.27
N LEU A 72 -13.20 -4.36 3.98
CA LEU A 72 -13.29 -5.73 3.46
C LEU A 72 -11.94 -6.46 3.65
N PRO A 73 -11.95 -7.80 3.75
CA PRO A 73 -10.71 -8.58 3.77
C PRO A 73 -9.78 -8.21 2.60
N PRO A 74 -8.46 -8.14 2.84
CA PRO A 74 -7.49 -8.01 1.76
C PRO A 74 -7.64 -9.21 0.84
N LEU A 75 -7.48 -9.02 -0.47
CA LEU A 75 -7.54 -10.14 -1.41
C LEU A 75 -6.35 -11.10 -1.16
N PRO A 76 -6.49 -12.40 -1.50
CA PRO A 76 -5.33 -13.25 -1.70
C PRO A 76 -4.37 -12.68 -2.74
N PHE A 77 -3.15 -13.19 -2.74
CA PHE A 77 -2.06 -12.57 -3.47
C PHE A 77 -2.07 -12.85 -4.96
N ASP A 78 -1.70 -11.83 -5.72
CA ASP A 78 -0.92 -11.99 -6.94
C ASP A 78 0.59 -11.91 -6.63
N LEU A 79 1.47 -12.24 -7.58
CA LEU A 79 2.92 -12.27 -7.32
C LEU A 79 3.46 -10.90 -6.85
N GLY A 80 3.09 -9.83 -7.54
CA GLY A 80 3.56 -8.48 -7.21
C GLY A 80 3.10 -8.00 -5.83
N THR A 81 1.89 -8.33 -5.40
CA THR A 81 1.39 -8.01 -4.05
C THR A 81 2.04 -8.90 -2.98
N LEU A 82 2.37 -10.15 -3.29
CA LEU A 82 3.16 -11.02 -2.41
C LEU A 82 4.58 -10.47 -2.22
N GLN A 83 5.24 -10.06 -3.32
CA GLN A 83 6.55 -9.42 -3.31
C GLN A 83 6.55 -8.13 -2.49
N GLN A 84 5.53 -7.29 -2.65
CA GLN A 84 5.34 -6.08 -1.85
C GLN A 84 5.26 -6.38 -0.35
N ALA A 85 4.38 -7.31 0.03
CA ALA A 85 4.17 -7.65 1.44
C ALA A 85 5.40 -8.29 2.08
N ALA A 86 6.06 -9.21 1.38
CA ALA A 86 7.28 -9.86 1.87
C ALA A 86 8.49 -8.90 1.93
N SER A 87 8.61 -7.97 0.98
CA SER A 87 9.63 -6.92 1.00
C SER A 87 9.41 -5.97 2.17
N LYS A 88 8.16 -5.53 2.42
CA LYS A 88 7.84 -4.67 3.56
C LYS A 88 8.16 -5.34 4.89
N ARG A 89 7.73 -6.59 5.07
CA ARG A 89 7.85 -7.31 6.34
C ARG A 89 9.28 -7.81 6.62
N TRP A 90 9.91 -8.44 5.64
CA TRP A 90 11.21 -9.12 5.82
C TRP A 90 12.35 -8.54 5.01
N GLY A 91 12.10 -7.57 4.12
CA GLY A 91 13.13 -7.03 3.24
C GLY A 91 13.58 -8.00 2.15
N TYR A 92 12.78 -9.04 1.84
CA TYR A 92 13.10 -9.96 0.75
C TYR A 92 13.09 -9.23 -0.60
N SER A 93 14.06 -9.58 -1.46
CA SER A 93 14.08 -9.12 -2.85
C SER A 93 12.93 -9.76 -3.63
N ALA A 94 12.52 -9.10 -4.72
CA ALA A 94 11.44 -9.61 -5.57
C ALA A 94 11.75 -11.02 -6.12
N ASP A 95 13.02 -11.26 -6.47
CA ASP A 95 13.51 -12.54 -7.01
C ASP A 95 13.48 -13.65 -5.96
N LYS A 96 13.98 -13.37 -4.74
CA LYS A 96 13.91 -14.31 -3.61
C LYS A 96 12.46 -14.73 -3.32
N VAL A 97 11.51 -13.81 -3.38
CA VAL A 97 10.09 -14.14 -3.17
C VAL A 97 9.54 -15.03 -4.28
N LEU A 98 9.93 -14.80 -5.53
CA LEU A 98 9.56 -15.66 -6.66
C LEU A 98 10.14 -17.08 -6.49
N GLU A 99 11.41 -17.20 -6.12
CA GLU A 99 12.04 -18.50 -5.82
C GLU A 99 11.31 -19.25 -4.69
N ILE A 100 10.99 -18.54 -3.60
CA ILE A 100 10.23 -19.12 -2.48
C ILE A 100 8.84 -19.58 -2.96
N ALA A 101 8.12 -18.73 -3.71
CA ALA A 101 6.79 -19.06 -4.19
C ALA A 101 6.80 -20.25 -5.17
N GLN A 102 7.84 -20.36 -6.01
CA GLN A 102 8.06 -21.53 -6.87
C GLN A 102 8.35 -22.79 -6.05
N SER A 103 9.18 -22.71 -5.01
CA SER A 103 9.41 -23.85 -4.11
C SER A 103 8.12 -24.29 -3.39
N LEU A 104 7.32 -23.34 -2.90
CA LEU A 104 6.02 -23.64 -2.28
C LEU A 104 5.05 -24.33 -3.25
N TYR A 105 5.09 -23.95 -4.54
CA TYR A 105 4.25 -24.54 -5.58
C TYR A 105 4.74 -25.91 -6.06
N GLU A 106 6.00 -26.04 -6.46
CA GLU A 106 6.53 -27.23 -7.14
C GLU A 106 7.04 -28.30 -6.16
N LYS A 107 7.84 -27.89 -5.17
CA LYS A 107 8.48 -28.78 -4.20
C LYS A 107 7.49 -29.19 -3.11
N HIS A 108 6.88 -28.21 -2.46
CA HIS A 108 6.01 -28.45 -1.29
C HIS A 108 4.56 -28.70 -1.66
N LYS A 109 4.14 -28.33 -2.89
CA LYS A 109 2.74 -28.39 -3.37
C LYS A 109 1.77 -27.69 -2.42
N ALA A 110 2.27 -26.72 -1.65
CA ALA A 110 1.57 -26.06 -0.56
C ALA A 110 0.69 -24.91 -1.07
N THR A 111 1.05 -24.30 -2.21
CA THR A 111 0.32 -23.17 -2.81
C THR A 111 -0.02 -23.42 -4.27
N THR A 112 -0.96 -22.65 -4.81
CA THR A 112 -1.29 -22.64 -6.25
C THR A 112 -0.24 -21.88 -7.07
N TYR A 113 -0.40 -21.89 -8.40
CA TYR A 113 0.57 -21.33 -9.35
C TYR A 113 0.98 -19.88 -9.00
N PRO A 114 2.29 -19.60 -8.80
CA PRO A 114 2.72 -18.37 -8.16
C PRO A 114 2.97 -17.21 -9.14
N ARG A 115 3.01 -17.43 -10.45
CA ARG A 115 3.25 -16.37 -11.46
C ARG A 115 1.94 -15.82 -12.02
N THR A 116 1.04 -15.46 -11.12
CA THR A 116 -0.29 -14.91 -11.41
C THR A 116 -0.32 -13.41 -11.13
N ASP A 117 -1.11 -12.67 -11.90
CA ASP A 117 -1.39 -11.25 -11.76
C ASP A 117 -2.77 -10.98 -11.13
N CYS A 118 -3.51 -12.04 -10.79
CA CYS A 118 -4.88 -11.99 -10.31
C CYS A 118 -4.97 -12.28 -8.81
N GLY A 119 -5.64 -11.41 -8.05
CA GLY A 119 -5.97 -11.62 -6.63
C GLY A 119 -7.35 -12.23 -6.37
N TYR A 120 -8.05 -12.72 -7.41
CA TYR A 120 -9.40 -13.30 -7.31
C TYR A 120 -9.38 -14.83 -7.52
N LEU A 121 -10.48 -15.49 -7.14
CA LEU A 121 -10.67 -16.94 -7.26
C LEU A 121 -11.93 -17.25 -8.09
N PRO A 122 -11.90 -18.31 -8.91
CA PRO A 122 -13.09 -18.79 -9.61
C PRO A 122 -14.19 -19.22 -8.65
N VAL A 123 -15.44 -18.97 -9.01
CA VAL A 123 -16.61 -19.31 -8.20
C VAL A 123 -16.72 -20.83 -7.97
N SER A 124 -16.25 -21.63 -8.93
CA SER A 124 -16.23 -23.09 -8.88
C SER A 124 -15.31 -23.65 -7.77
N MET A 125 -14.23 -22.95 -7.42
CA MET A 125 -13.29 -23.38 -6.38
C MET A 125 -13.88 -23.33 -4.96
N ARG A 126 -15.09 -22.77 -4.78
CA ARG A 126 -15.80 -22.82 -3.49
C ARG A 126 -16.08 -24.25 -3.02
N ALA A 127 -16.23 -25.21 -3.95
CA ALA A 127 -16.38 -26.62 -3.61
C ALA A 127 -15.18 -27.19 -2.84
N ASP A 128 -14.02 -26.54 -2.93
CA ASP A 128 -12.77 -27.01 -2.32
C ASP A 128 -12.53 -26.47 -0.91
N ILE A 129 -13.30 -25.47 -0.48
CA ILE A 129 -13.12 -24.80 0.82
C ILE A 129 -12.99 -25.81 1.96
N PRO A 130 -13.89 -26.82 2.12
CA PRO A 130 -13.76 -27.78 3.22
C PRO A 130 -12.45 -28.57 3.17
N VAL A 131 -11.99 -28.95 1.98
CA VAL A 131 -10.77 -29.76 1.79
C VAL A 131 -9.53 -28.92 2.10
N VAL A 132 -9.48 -27.67 1.62
CA VAL A 132 -8.36 -26.74 1.88
C VAL A 132 -8.29 -26.40 3.36
N LEU A 133 -9.41 -26.08 4.02
CA LEU A 133 -9.43 -25.80 5.46
C LEU A 133 -9.01 -27.01 6.29
N ASN A 134 -9.40 -28.23 5.88
CA ASN A 134 -8.95 -29.46 6.53
C ASN A 134 -7.44 -29.67 6.37
N ALA A 135 -6.87 -29.46 5.17
CA ALA A 135 -5.42 -29.54 4.95
C ALA A 135 -4.64 -28.52 5.80
N LEU A 136 -5.17 -27.31 5.97
CA LEU A 136 -4.59 -26.30 6.87
C LEU A 136 -4.65 -26.73 8.34
N SER A 137 -5.78 -27.30 8.78
CA SER A 137 -5.95 -27.83 10.14
C SER A 137 -4.95 -28.94 10.46
N GLN A 138 -4.73 -29.85 9.52
CA GLN A 138 -3.82 -30.98 9.68
C GLN A 138 -2.34 -30.58 9.65
N SER A 139 -2.00 -29.56 8.85
CA SER A 139 -0.60 -29.12 8.69
C SER A 139 -0.13 -28.20 9.82
N ASP A 140 -1.03 -27.46 10.46
CA ASP A 140 -0.66 -26.55 11.55
C ASP A 140 -1.70 -26.53 12.69
N PRO A 141 -1.48 -27.31 13.76
CA PRO A 141 -2.33 -27.30 14.95
C PRO A 141 -2.50 -25.92 15.60
N ALA A 142 -1.55 -24.99 15.41
CA ALA A 142 -1.66 -23.63 15.95
C ALA A 142 -2.81 -22.82 15.31
N LEU A 143 -3.37 -23.28 14.18
CA LEU A 143 -4.52 -22.65 13.55
C LEU A 143 -5.86 -22.99 14.22
N GLN A 144 -5.90 -23.90 15.20
CA GLN A 144 -7.16 -24.38 15.78
C GLN A 144 -8.08 -23.24 16.26
N TYR A 145 -7.54 -22.23 16.94
CA TYR A 145 -8.31 -21.08 17.42
C TYR A 145 -8.84 -20.19 16.29
N VAL A 146 -8.06 -20.04 15.21
CA VAL A 146 -8.48 -19.27 14.02
C VAL A 146 -9.55 -20.02 13.25
N LEU A 147 -9.35 -21.32 13.02
CA LEU A 147 -10.28 -22.17 12.29
C LEU A 147 -11.66 -22.23 12.96
N ALA A 148 -11.70 -22.22 14.29
CA ALA A 148 -12.94 -22.20 15.07
C ALA A 148 -13.78 -20.91 14.88
N GLN A 149 -13.16 -19.82 14.43
CA GLN A 149 -13.84 -18.53 14.22
C GLN A 149 -14.27 -18.31 12.76
N LEU A 150 -13.80 -19.15 11.84
CA LEU A 150 -14.15 -19.00 10.43
C LEU A 150 -15.63 -19.26 10.20
N GLN A 151 -16.15 -18.60 9.17
CA GLN A 151 -17.48 -18.79 8.63
C GLN A 151 -17.34 -19.33 7.19
N PRO A 152 -17.13 -20.65 6.98
CA PRO A 152 -16.84 -21.20 5.65
C PRO A 152 -17.95 -20.96 4.61
N ALA A 153 -19.19 -20.74 5.07
CA ALA A 153 -20.33 -20.39 4.22
C ALA A 153 -20.31 -18.91 3.75
N ARG A 154 -19.45 -18.06 4.33
CA ARG A 154 -19.31 -16.66 3.93
C ARG A 154 -18.68 -16.58 2.53
N ILE A 155 -19.32 -15.81 1.66
CA ILE A 155 -18.83 -15.54 0.31
C ILE A 155 -18.28 -14.12 0.30
N SER A 156 -16.95 -13.99 0.41
CA SER A 156 -16.29 -12.69 0.22
C SER A 156 -16.23 -12.31 -1.27
N ARG A 157 -15.80 -11.07 -1.56
CA ARG A 157 -15.61 -10.57 -2.93
C ARG A 157 -14.56 -11.32 -3.75
N VAL A 158 -13.79 -12.23 -3.14
CA VAL A 158 -12.70 -12.94 -3.83
C VAL A 158 -13.23 -13.88 -4.92
N TRP A 159 -14.42 -14.44 -4.74
CA TRP A 159 -15.03 -15.40 -5.66
C TRP A 159 -15.70 -14.67 -6.82
N ASN A 160 -14.97 -14.47 -7.93
CA ASN A 160 -15.43 -13.63 -9.03
C ASN A 160 -14.81 -14.02 -10.36
N ASP A 161 -15.54 -14.80 -11.17
CA ASP A 161 -15.09 -15.28 -12.48
C ASP A 161 -14.79 -14.13 -13.46
N ALA A 162 -15.50 -13.00 -13.37
CA ALA A 162 -15.29 -11.84 -14.23
C ALA A 162 -14.00 -11.05 -13.91
N LYS A 163 -13.31 -11.40 -12.83
CA LYS A 163 -12.01 -10.82 -12.45
C LYS A 163 -10.84 -11.77 -12.67
N ILE A 164 -11.10 -12.98 -13.15
CA ILE A 164 -10.06 -13.97 -13.45
C ILE A 164 -9.37 -13.59 -14.75
N THR A 165 -8.03 -13.66 -14.74
CA THR A 165 -7.18 -13.48 -15.92
C THR A 165 -6.83 -14.86 -16.49
N ALA A 166 -5.59 -15.07 -16.97
CA ALA A 166 -5.11 -16.40 -17.32
C ALA A 166 -5.04 -17.35 -16.10
N HIS A 167 -4.83 -16.79 -14.91
CA HIS A 167 -4.69 -17.53 -13.66
C HIS A 167 -5.50 -16.86 -12.54
N HIS A 168 -5.60 -17.55 -11.40
CA HIS A 168 -6.25 -17.06 -10.19
C HIS A 168 -5.22 -16.79 -9.10
N ALA A 169 -5.66 -16.33 -7.94
CA ALA A 169 -4.77 -15.97 -6.83
C ALA A 169 -3.95 -17.13 -6.27
N ILE A 170 -2.84 -16.76 -5.62
CA ILE A 170 -1.95 -17.65 -4.88
C ILE A 170 -2.62 -17.95 -3.53
N ILE A 171 -3.05 -19.20 -3.35
CA ILE A 171 -3.74 -19.71 -2.15
C ILE A 171 -3.17 -21.06 -1.73
N PRO A 172 -3.43 -21.53 -0.49
CA PRO A 172 -3.12 -22.90 -0.10
C PRO A 172 -3.85 -23.93 -0.96
N THR A 173 -3.25 -25.10 -1.17
CA THR A 173 -3.86 -26.18 -1.95
C THR A 173 -4.68 -27.13 -1.09
N ARG A 174 -5.27 -28.15 -1.73
CA ARG A 174 -5.94 -29.28 -1.08
C ARG A 174 -4.95 -30.28 -0.44
N HIS A 175 -3.65 -30.14 -0.70
CA HIS A 175 -2.62 -31.00 -0.11
C HIS A 175 -2.26 -30.50 1.29
N THR A 176 -2.08 -31.43 2.23
CA THR A 176 -1.54 -31.13 3.56
C THR A 176 -0.01 -31.02 3.46
N PRO A 177 0.60 -29.81 3.52
CA PRO A 177 2.05 -29.68 3.44
C PRO A 177 2.72 -30.09 4.75
N ASP A 178 3.97 -30.59 4.65
CA ASP A 178 4.85 -30.75 5.81
C ASP A 178 5.59 -29.43 6.09
N LEU A 179 5.16 -28.71 7.12
CA LEU A 179 5.76 -27.42 7.47
C LEU A 179 7.19 -27.55 8.02
N ASN A 180 7.59 -28.72 8.52
CA ASN A 180 8.95 -28.93 9.03
C ASN A 180 9.98 -29.06 7.90
N ALA A 181 9.52 -29.41 6.68
CA ALA A 181 10.35 -29.47 5.49
C ALA A 181 10.61 -28.07 4.88
N MET A 182 9.86 -27.05 5.31
CA MET A 182 10.03 -25.67 4.85
C MET A 182 11.14 -24.97 5.63
N ASN A 183 11.98 -24.21 4.92
CA ASN A 183 12.88 -23.28 5.60
C ASN A 183 12.11 -22.07 6.17
N GLU A 184 12.77 -21.24 6.99
CA GLU A 184 12.14 -20.09 7.64
C GLU A 184 11.49 -19.11 6.63
N ALA A 185 12.15 -18.85 5.51
CA ALA A 185 11.64 -17.92 4.50
C ALA A 185 10.43 -18.48 3.75
N GLU A 186 10.44 -19.77 3.42
CA GLU A 186 9.31 -20.50 2.86
C GLU A 186 8.12 -20.49 3.82
N LEU A 187 8.36 -20.81 5.10
CA LEU A 187 7.32 -20.82 6.12
C LEU A 187 6.72 -19.41 6.33
N ASN A 188 7.56 -18.38 6.33
CA ASN A 188 7.13 -16.98 6.43
C ASN A 188 6.17 -16.61 5.28
N VAL A 189 6.55 -16.89 4.04
CA VAL A 189 5.73 -16.59 2.86
C VAL A 189 4.46 -17.45 2.82
N TYR A 190 4.55 -18.73 3.15
CA TYR A 190 3.38 -19.62 3.23
C TYR A 190 2.36 -19.16 4.27
N LYS A 191 2.83 -18.78 5.48
CA LYS A 191 2.00 -18.21 6.54
C LYS A 191 1.28 -16.94 6.07
N LEU A 192 1.95 -16.10 5.31
CA LEU A 192 1.36 -14.89 4.75
C LEU A 192 0.25 -15.21 3.74
N ILE A 193 0.50 -16.15 2.83
CA ILE A 193 -0.47 -16.60 1.81
C ILE A 193 -1.70 -17.21 2.49
N ARG A 194 -1.53 -18.16 3.42
CA ARG A 194 -2.67 -18.79 4.11
C ARG A 194 -3.46 -17.79 4.95
N THR A 195 -2.82 -16.82 5.59
CA THR A 195 -3.53 -15.79 6.37
C THR A 195 -4.48 -14.97 5.50
N HIS A 196 -4.08 -14.61 4.27
CA HIS A 196 -4.98 -13.90 3.35
C HIS A 196 -6.12 -14.77 2.84
N TYR A 197 -5.90 -16.07 2.66
CA TYR A 197 -6.98 -17.01 2.35
C TYR A 197 -7.97 -17.15 3.53
N LEU A 198 -7.47 -17.34 4.75
CA LEU A 198 -8.30 -17.47 5.96
C LEU A 198 -9.15 -16.21 6.23
N ALA A 199 -8.59 -15.02 5.94
CA ALA A 199 -9.30 -13.75 6.06
C ALA A 199 -10.60 -13.68 5.24
N GLN A 200 -10.72 -14.46 4.16
CA GLN A 200 -11.92 -14.49 3.31
C GLN A 200 -13.14 -15.10 4.02
N PHE A 201 -12.91 -15.87 5.09
CA PHE A 201 -13.95 -16.54 5.86
C PHE A 201 -14.24 -15.82 7.19
N LEU A 202 -13.71 -14.63 7.40
CA LEU A 202 -14.01 -13.80 8.57
C LEU A 202 -14.89 -12.61 8.18
N PRO A 203 -15.69 -12.06 9.12
CA PRO A 203 -16.45 -10.84 8.90
C PRO A 203 -15.59 -9.67 8.45
N ASP A 204 -16.23 -8.67 7.86
CA ASP A 204 -15.57 -7.39 7.58
C ASP A 204 -15.19 -6.71 8.91
N GLN A 205 -14.13 -5.90 8.88
CA GLN A 205 -13.85 -5.02 10.02
C GLN A 205 -14.83 -3.85 9.97
N GLU A 206 -15.46 -3.54 11.10
CA GLU A 206 -16.45 -2.45 11.19
C GLU A 206 -16.14 -1.55 12.39
N TRP A 207 -16.29 -0.24 12.21
CA TRP A 207 -16.05 0.75 13.25
C TRP A 207 -17.02 1.91 13.15
N ASP A 208 -17.12 2.66 14.24
CA ASP A 208 -17.69 4.00 14.26
C ASP A 208 -16.55 5.01 14.27
N ALA A 209 -16.59 5.95 13.33
CA ALA A 209 -15.64 7.05 13.24
C ALA A 209 -16.36 8.34 13.66
N THR A 210 -15.77 9.04 14.62
CA THR A 210 -16.29 10.29 15.16
C THR A 210 -15.33 11.41 14.78
N GLU A 211 -15.83 12.47 14.16
CA GLU A 211 -15.08 13.71 13.92
C GLU A 211 -15.78 14.84 14.67
N VAL A 212 -15.05 15.47 15.59
CA VAL A 212 -15.58 16.54 16.44
C VAL A 212 -14.89 17.85 16.08
N PHE A 213 -15.69 18.85 15.76
CA PHE A 213 -15.22 20.22 15.57
C PHE A 213 -15.44 21.00 16.85
N LEU A 214 -14.39 21.66 17.33
CA LEU A 214 -14.41 22.46 18.55
C LEU A 214 -13.99 23.90 18.26
N ASP A 215 -14.58 24.84 19.00
CA ASP A 215 -14.11 26.22 19.08
C ASP A 215 -13.26 26.39 20.35
N ILE A 216 -12.08 26.97 20.16
CA ILE A 216 -11.22 27.43 21.24
C ILE A 216 -10.84 28.89 20.97
N GLY A 217 -11.52 29.82 21.65
CA GLY A 217 -11.23 31.25 21.50
C GLY A 217 -11.41 31.77 20.07
N GLY A 218 -12.43 31.28 19.35
CA GLY A 218 -12.70 31.66 17.96
C GLY A 218 -11.86 30.89 16.92
N GLN A 219 -11.06 29.92 17.35
CA GLN A 219 -10.25 29.07 16.46
C GLN A 219 -10.84 27.66 16.38
N GLN A 220 -10.87 27.10 15.17
CA GLN A 220 -11.41 25.77 14.94
C GLN A 220 -10.36 24.69 15.22
N PHE A 221 -10.75 23.70 16.01
CA PHE A 221 -10.00 22.48 16.30
C PHE A 221 -10.79 21.26 15.85
N VAL A 222 -10.08 20.18 15.51
CA VAL A 222 -10.68 18.90 15.11
C VAL A 222 -10.09 17.78 15.96
N ALA A 223 -10.96 16.97 16.56
CA ALA A 223 -10.61 15.70 17.19
C ALA A 223 -11.23 14.55 16.38
N LYS A 224 -10.50 13.44 16.23
CA LYS A 224 -10.97 12.25 15.51
C LYS A 224 -10.86 11.03 16.40
N GLY A 225 -11.93 10.25 16.43
CA GLY A 225 -11.99 8.99 17.15
C GLY A 225 -12.44 7.84 16.29
N LYS A 226 -12.06 6.63 16.72
CA LYS A 226 -12.53 5.39 16.12
C LYS A 226 -12.81 4.36 17.20
N VAL A 227 -14.03 3.82 17.19
CA VAL A 227 -14.42 2.70 18.05
C VAL A 227 -14.67 1.47 17.19
N GLU A 228 -13.85 0.44 17.39
CA GLU A 228 -14.00 -0.83 16.67
C GLU A 228 -15.23 -1.58 17.19
N ARG A 229 -16.18 -1.86 16.29
CA ARG A 229 -17.38 -2.67 16.60
C ARG A 229 -17.16 -4.14 16.30
N VAL A 230 -16.51 -4.42 15.18
CA VAL A 230 -16.22 -5.78 14.71
C VAL A 230 -14.77 -5.82 14.27
N LYS A 231 -13.95 -6.62 14.96
CA LYS A 231 -12.56 -6.88 14.54
C LYS A 231 -12.53 -7.51 13.14
N GLY A 232 -13.37 -8.53 12.96
CA GLY A 232 -13.48 -9.27 11.70
C GLY A 232 -12.14 -9.88 11.29
N TRP A 233 -11.84 -9.83 9.99
CA TRP A 233 -10.60 -10.36 9.42
C TRP A 233 -9.32 -9.75 9.99
N SER A 234 -9.38 -8.54 10.56
CA SER A 234 -8.18 -7.82 11.05
C SER A 234 -7.49 -8.56 12.21
N VAL A 235 -8.21 -9.44 12.91
CA VAL A 235 -7.67 -10.29 13.99
C VAL A 235 -6.52 -11.19 13.51
N LEU A 236 -6.44 -11.49 12.21
CA LEU A 236 -5.34 -12.29 11.64
C LEU A 236 -4.08 -11.48 11.34
N PHE A 237 -4.16 -10.15 11.44
CA PHE A 237 -3.12 -9.21 11.03
C PHE A 237 -2.61 -8.39 12.21
N VAL A 238 -2.58 -8.98 13.41
CA VAL A 238 -2.04 -8.32 14.59
C VAL A 238 -0.60 -7.90 14.31
N LYS A 239 -0.38 -6.58 14.31
CA LYS A 239 0.94 -5.99 14.19
C LYS A 239 1.68 -6.31 15.50
N HIS A 240 2.81 -7.01 15.41
CA HIS A 240 3.73 -7.09 16.55
C HIS A 240 4.42 -5.73 16.72
N GLU A 241 4.81 -5.37 17.95
CA GLU A 241 5.47 -4.07 18.24
C GLU A 241 6.76 -3.85 17.41
N ASP A 242 7.39 -4.94 16.97
CA ASP A 242 8.57 -4.91 16.11
C ASP A 242 8.27 -4.76 14.60
N ASP A 243 7.00 -4.71 14.20
CA ASP A 243 6.64 -4.51 12.79
C ASP A 243 7.02 -3.09 12.34
N PRO A 244 7.88 -2.91 11.32
CA PRO A 244 8.32 -1.60 10.84
C PRO A 244 7.15 -0.67 10.46
N SER A 245 6.00 -1.23 10.09
CA SER A 245 4.80 -0.46 9.74
C SER A 245 4.13 0.24 10.92
N VAL A 246 4.37 -0.20 12.16
CA VAL A 246 3.91 0.47 13.39
C VAL A 246 4.75 1.72 13.68
N LYS A 247 6.06 1.65 13.37
CA LYS A 247 6.99 2.78 13.54
C LYS A 247 6.79 3.87 12.48
N GLU A 248 6.38 3.51 11.27
CA GLU A 248 6.11 4.49 10.20
C GLU A 248 4.82 5.30 10.40
N GLU A 249 3.80 4.74 11.05
CA GLU A 249 2.55 5.46 11.40
C GLU A 249 2.80 6.52 12.49
N THR A 250 3.75 6.26 13.41
CA THR A 250 4.14 7.18 14.47
C THR A 250 5.08 8.31 13.98
N GLU A 251 5.98 8.03 13.02
CA GLU A 251 6.93 9.03 12.51
C GLU A 251 6.32 10.07 11.56
N ASN A 252 5.27 9.72 10.80
CA ASN A 252 4.66 10.65 9.84
C ASN A 252 3.60 11.59 10.42
N GLY A 253 3.30 11.49 11.73
CA GLY A 253 2.28 12.31 12.39
C GLY A 253 0.86 12.14 11.84
N LEU A 254 0.65 11.18 10.94
CA LEU A 254 -0.64 10.69 10.46
C LEU A 254 -1.21 9.78 11.55
N GLU A 255 -1.69 10.39 12.64
CA GLU A 255 -2.51 9.69 13.61
C GLU A 255 -3.80 9.27 12.89
N THR A 256 -3.82 8.03 12.41
CA THR A 256 -5.07 7.32 12.14
C THR A 256 -5.83 7.36 13.45
N GLY A 257 -6.99 8.01 13.53
CA GLY A 257 -7.71 8.29 14.79
C GLY A 257 -8.06 7.03 15.58
N THR A 258 -7.08 6.42 16.25
CA THR A 258 -7.19 5.23 17.10
C THR A 258 -7.54 5.62 18.53
N GLU A 259 -7.56 6.92 18.84
CA GLU A 259 -8.05 7.40 20.12
C GLU A 259 -9.56 7.16 20.22
N THR A 260 -9.98 6.65 21.38
CA THR A 260 -11.40 6.61 21.72
C THR A 260 -11.77 7.97 22.31
N LEU A 261 -12.67 8.69 21.64
CA LEU A 261 -13.18 9.96 22.16
C LEU A 261 -14.22 9.70 23.25
N PRO A 262 -14.33 10.57 24.28
CA PRO A 262 -15.45 10.54 25.19
C PRO A 262 -16.76 10.84 24.46
N PRO A 263 -17.93 10.48 25.05
CA PRO A 263 -19.23 10.93 24.54
C PRO A 263 -19.29 12.47 24.57
N LEU A 264 -19.46 13.08 23.39
CA LEU A 264 -19.51 14.53 23.19
C LEU A 264 -20.83 14.89 22.49
N HIS A 265 -21.35 16.07 22.78
CA HIS A 265 -22.57 16.62 22.17
C HIS A 265 -22.35 18.09 21.81
N GLU A 266 -23.08 18.59 20.82
CA GLU A 266 -23.02 20.00 20.41
C GLU A 266 -23.38 20.92 21.58
N GLY A 267 -22.61 22.00 21.73
CA GLY A 267 -22.67 22.90 22.88
C GLY A 267 -21.96 22.39 24.13
N GLY A 268 -21.49 21.13 24.13
CA GLY A 268 -20.71 20.55 25.22
C GLY A 268 -19.40 21.30 25.46
N VAL A 269 -18.95 21.34 26.71
CA VAL A 269 -17.73 22.08 27.11
C VAL A 269 -16.66 21.11 27.60
N CYS A 270 -15.44 21.28 27.09
CA CYS A 270 -14.27 20.52 27.49
C CYS A 270 -13.26 21.44 28.18
N ALA A 271 -12.61 20.97 29.24
CA ALA A 271 -11.51 21.68 29.86
C ALA A 271 -10.26 21.56 29.00
N ILE A 272 -9.46 22.62 28.91
CA ILE A 272 -8.16 22.58 28.23
C ILE A 272 -7.11 22.23 29.28
N ALA A 273 -6.51 21.05 29.16
CA ALA A 273 -5.44 20.59 30.05
C ALA A 273 -4.08 21.16 29.61
N GLU A 274 -3.82 21.17 28.30
CA GLU A 274 -2.57 21.66 27.72
C GLU A 274 -2.82 22.17 26.30
N ALA A 275 -2.03 23.14 25.85
CA ALA A 275 -1.92 23.49 24.43
C ALA A 275 -0.44 23.67 24.09
N LYS A 276 -0.02 23.07 22.97
CA LYS A 276 1.37 23.08 22.50
C LYS A 276 1.48 23.34 21.00
N VAL A 277 2.49 24.10 20.60
CA VAL A 277 2.94 24.19 19.21
C VAL A 277 4.05 23.17 18.97
N VAL A 278 3.87 22.32 17.97
CA VAL A 278 4.90 21.38 17.51
C VAL A 278 5.41 21.86 16.16
N GLN A 279 6.70 22.17 16.09
CA GLN A 279 7.39 22.40 14.83
C GLN A 279 7.75 21.06 14.19
N LEU A 280 7.34 20.90 12.94
CA LEU A 280 7.59 19.75 12.09
C LEU A 280 8.31 20.21 10.83
N ALA A 281 8.84 19.27 10.05
CA ALA A 281 9.53 19.56 8.81
C ALA A 281 9.11 18.57 7.73
N THR A 282 9.01 19.05 6.48
CA THR A 282 8.72 18.16 5.36
C THR A 282 9.91 17.23 5.11
N SER A 283 9.61 15.98 4.78
CA SER A 283 10.62 14.95 4.49
C SER A 283 10.70 14.68 2.99
N PRO A 284 11.90 14.38 2.46
CA PRO A 284 12.03 13.99 1.05
C PRO A 284 11.25 12.69 0.79
N PRO A 285 10.86 12.43 -0.47
CA PRO A 285 10.27 11.15 -0.84
C PRO A 285 11.14 9.98 -0.39
N LYS A 286 10.51 8.94 0.16
CA LYS A 286 11.22 7.73 0.57
C LYS A 286 11.80 7.01 -0.65
N PRO A 287 13.01 6.45 -0.54
CA PRO A 287 13.56 5.64 -1.60
C PRO A 287 12.76 4.37 -1.83
N TYR A 288 12.82 3.86 -3.06
CA TYR A 288 12.23 2.59 -3.37
C TYR A 288 12.91 1.46 -2.59
N THR A 289 12.14 0.55 -2.00
CA THR A 289 12.48 -0.85 -1.74
C THR A 289 12.04 -1.71 -2.93
N ASP A 290 12.41 -2.99 -3.01
CA ASP A 290 11.89 -3.91 -4.04
C ASP A 290 10.37 -3.88 -4.09
N GLY A 291 9.70 -3.98 -2.93
CA GLY A 291 8.25 -3.96 -2.87
C GLY A 291 7.67 -2.69 -3.48
N THR A 292 8.16 -1.51 -3.07
CA THR A 292 7.65 -0.25 -3.61
C THR A 292 8.02 -0.01 -5.08
N LEU A 293 9.14 -0.56 -5.57
CA LEU A 293 9.51 -0.50 -6.98
C LEU A 293 8.61 -1.41 -7.82
N ILE A 294 8.34 -2.64 -7.36
CA ILE A 294 7.37 -3.54 -7.98
C ILE A 294 5.98 -2.89 -8.02
N ALA A 295 5.57 -2.24 -6.93
CA ALA A 295 4.32 -1.48 -6.87
C ALA A 295 4.28 -0.35 -7.91
N ALA A 296 5.38 0.40 -8.06
CA ALA A 296 5.51 1.48 -9.04
C ALA A 296 5.48 0.94 -10.48
N MET A 297 6.17 -0.16 -10.76
CA MET A 297 6.15 -0.83 -12.07
C MET A 297 4.74 -1.31 -12.43
N LYS A 298 4.02 -1.96 -11.49
CA LYS A 298 2.63 -2.40 -11.69
C LYS A 298 1.67 -1.23 -11.90
N ASN A 299 1.91 -0.11 -11.21
CA ASN A 299 1.09 1.11 -11.31
C ASN A 299 1.74 2.19 -12.19
N ALA A 300 2.53 1.80 -13.21
CA ALA A 300 3.26 2.74 -14.05
C ALA A 300 2.34 3.78 -14.73
N SER A 301 1.08 3.43 -14.96
CA SER A 301 0.04 4.33 -15.47
C SER A 301 -0.19 5.59 -14.60
N SER A 302 0.16 5.55 -13.31
CA SER A 302 0.09 6.72 -12.42
C SER A 302 1.09 7.82 -12.77
N PHE A 303 2.18 7.48 -13.48
CA PHE A 303 3.21 8.41 -13.94
C PHE A 303 2.93 8.98 -15.34
N ILE A 304 1.83 8.56 -15.98
CA ILE A 304 1.45 9.01 -17.32
C ILE A 304 0.30 10.00 -17.25
N THR A 305 0.46 11.11 -17.96
CA THR A 305 -0.54 12.18 -18.09
C THR A 305 -1.54 11.91 -19.20
N ASP A 306 -1.11 11.32 -20.33
CA ASP A 306 -1.99 10.99 -21.45
C ASP A 306 -3.04 9.93 -21.06
N PRO A 307 -4.35 10.22 -21.16
CA PRO A 307 -5.41 9.30 -20.74
C PRO A 307 -5.45 7.98 -21.52
N THR A 308 -5.08 8.00 -22.80
CA THR A 308 -5.08 6.82 -23.67
C THR A 308 -3.95 5.87 -23.27
N LEU A 309 -2.73 6.39 -23.13
CA LEU A 309 -1.57 5.60 -22.71
C LEU A 309 -1.73 5.08 -21.29
N LYS A 310 -2.32 5.89 -20.41
CA LYS A 310 -2.67 5.49 -19.04
C LYS A 310 -3.61 4.29 -19.02
N LYS A 311 -4.62 4.27 -19.90
CA LYS A 311 -5.54 3.13 -20.05
C LYS A 311 -4.81 1.87 -20.49
N VAL A 312 -3.98 1.96 -21.54
CA VAL A 312 -3.22 0.81 -22.07
C VAL A 312 -2.30 0.20 -21.00
N LEU A 313 -1.55 1.02 -20.25
CA LEU A 313 -0.70 0.49 -19.16
C LEU A 313 -1.52 -0.16 -18.05
N LYS A 314 -2.73 0.35 -17.77
CA LYS A 314 -3.60 -0.24 -16.75
C LYS A 314 -4.14 -1.60 -17.19
N GLU A 315 -4.42 -1.76 -18.47
CA GLU A 315 -4.91 -3.02 -19.07
C GLU A 315 -3.79 -4.06 -19.20
N ASN A 316 -2.54 -3.64 -19.45
CA ASN A 316 -1.37 -4.52 -19.61
C ASN A 316 -0.52 -4.71 -18.34
N ALA A 317 -1.12 -4.52 -17.16
CA ALA A 317 -0.46 -4.70 -15.86
C ALA A 317 0.81 -3.84 -15.63
N GLY A 318 0.92 -2.67 -16.26
CA GLY A 318 2.02 -1.71 -16.05
C GLY A 318 3.30 -2.06 -16.83
N LEU A 319 4.46 -1.82 -16.21
CA LEU A 319 5.76 -2.12 -16.80
C LEU A 319 6.22 -3.53 -16.40
N GLY A 320 6.41 -4.37 -17.42
CA GLY A 320 6.81 -5.76 -17.25
C GLY A 320 5.68 -6.63 -16.68
N THR A 321 5.71 -7.91 -17.05
CA THR A 321 4.80 -8.93 -16.53
C THR A 321 5.23 -9.39 -15.15
N GLU A 322 4.32 -10.02 -14.39
CA GLU A 322 4.62 -10.58 -13.06
C GLU A 322 5.89 -11.46 -13.05
N ALA A 323 6.11 -12.22 -14.11
CA ALA A 323 7.28 -13.09 -14.25
C ALA A 323 8.61 -12.37 -14.54
N THR A 324 8.58 -11.11 -15.00
CA THR A 324 9.78 -10.40 -15.51
C THR A 324 10.27 -9.28 -14.59
N ARG A 325 9.39 -8.65 -13.79
CA ARG A 325 9.77 -7.49 -12.97
C ARG A 325 10.93 -7.78 -12.01
N ALA A 326 10.91 -8.94 -11.35
CA ALA A 326 12.00 -9.36 -10.48
C ALA A 326 13.34 -9.44 -11.23
N GLY A 327 13.35 -10.11 -12.39
CA GLY A 327 14.53 -10.24 -13.24
C GLY A 327 15.05 -8.90 -13.78
N ILE A 328 14.17 -7.94 -14.05
CA ILE A 328 14.55 -6.57 -14.44
C ILE A 328 15.32 -5.89 -13.30
N ILE A 329 14.80 -5.94 -12.07
CA ILE A 329 15.48 -5.36 -10.89
C ILE A 329 16.86 -6.01 -10.70
N THR A 330 16.93 -7.34 -10.75
CA THR A 330 18.20 -8.09 -10.68
C THR A 330 19.17 -7.70 -11.80
N THR A 331 18.67 -7.47 -13.02
CA THR A 331 19.50 -7.04 -14.16
C THR A 331 20.09 -5.65 -13.94
N LEU A 332 19.29 -4.70 -13.44
CA LEU A 332 19.76 -3.35 -13.13
C LEU A 332 20.86 -3.37 -12.05
N GLU A 333 20.70 -4.23 -11.04
CA GLU A 333 21.68 -4.42 -9.97
C GLU A 333 22.97 -5.07 -10.50
N ASN A 334 22.86 -6.16 -11.26
CA ASN A 334 24.01 -6.86 -11.86
C ASN A 334 24.81 -5.95 -12.81
N ARG A 335 24.13 -5.04 -13.52
CA ARG A 335 24.75 -4.01 -14.37
C ARG A 335 25.27 -2.80 -13.59
N LYS A 336 25.17 -2.80 -12.26
CA LYS A 336 25.61 -1.73 -11.36
C LYS A 336 24.93 -0.37 -11.65
N LEU A 337 23.73 -0.39 -12.22
CA LEU A 337 22.91 0.82 -12.45
C LEU A 337 22.13 1.22 -11.20
N ILE A 338 21.81 0.23 -10.37
CA ILE A 338 21.28 0.42 -9.03
C ILE A 338 22.11 -0.34 -8.00
N VAL A 339 22.01 0.07 -6.75
CA VAL A 339 22.65 -0.58 -5.60
C VAL A 339 21.68 -0.71 -4.44
N ARG A 340 21.78 -1.81 -3.70
CA ARG A 340 21.05 -2.02 -2.43
C ARG A 340 21.78 -1.34 -1.28
N GLN A 341 21.09 -0.45 -0.60
CA GLN A 341 21.49 0.14 0.67
C GLN A 341 20.47 -0.25 1.74
N LYS A 342 20.85 -1.21 2.60
CA LYS A 342 19.93 -1.87 3.53
C LYS A 342 18.73 -2.45 2.75
N LYS A 343 17.49 -2.05 3.09
CA LYS A 343 16.26 -2.48 2.42
C LYS A 343 15.87 -1.63 1.19
N THR A 344 16.66 -0.58 0.90
CA THR A 344 16.33 0.40 -0.14
C THR A 344 17.24 0.27 -1.35
N LEU A 345 16.72 0.64 -2.51
CA LEU A 345 17.39 0.73 -3.79
C LEU A 345 17.80 2.19 -4.04
N ARG A 346 18.99 2.40 -4.61
CA ARG A 346 19.48 3.68 -5.09
C ARG A 346 20.01 3.55 -6.50
N ALA A 347 19.77 4.56 -7.33
CA ALA A 347 20.53 4.71 -8.56
C ALA A 347 22.00 4.97 -8.22
N THR A 348 22.91 4.40 -9.01
CA THR A 348 24.34 4.72 -8.96
C THR A 348 24.63 5.92 -9.86
N ASP A 349 25.81 6.53 -9.72
CA ASP A 349 26.22 7.63 -10.61
C ASP A 349 26.21 7.21 -12.08
N THR A 350 26.64 5.97 -12.36
CA THR A 350 26.58 5.38 -13.70
C THR A 350 25.13 5.19 -14.18
N GLY A 351 24.23 4.77 -13.28
CA GLY A 351 22.80 4.69 -13.58
C GLY A 351 22.20 6.06 -13.94
N CYS A 352 22.54 7.10 -13.18
CA CYS A 352 22.10 8.48 -13.46
C CYS A 352 22.67 9.00 -14.78
N GLN A 353 23.97 8.86 -15.03
CA GLN A 353 24.61 9.28 -16.27
C GLN A 353 24.03 8.58 -17.51
N LEU A 354 23.72 7.28 -17.39
CA LEU A 354 23.05 6.55 -18.47
C LEU A 354 21.68 7.15 -18.78
N ILE A 355 20.87 7.45 -17.75
CA ILE A 355 19.55 8.08 -17.92
C ILE A 355 19.69 9.47 -18.54
N ASP A 356 20.65 10.27 -18.09
CA ASP A 356 20.90 11.63 -18.60
C ASP A 356 21.38 11.63 -20.06
N ALA A 357 22.10 10.58 -20.48
CA ALA A 357 22.57 10.42 -21.86
C ALA A 357 21.49 9.87 -22.82
N LEU A 358 20.41 9.29 -22.30
CA LEU A 358 19.34 8.71 -23.12
C LEU A 358 18.31 9.77 -23.52
N PRO A 359 17.74 9.69 -24.74
CA PRO A 359 16.61 10.52 -25.11
C PRO A 359 15.43 10.29 -24.17
N ALA A 360 14.69 11.35 -23.81
CA ALA A 360 13.57 11.28 -22.88
C ALA A 360 12.53 10.18 -23.22
N ALA A 361 12.29 9.94 -24.51
CA ALA A 361 11.40 8.88 -24.97
C ALA A 361 11.83 7.47 -24.51
N CYS A 362 13.13 7.20 -24.35
CA CYS A 362 13.65 5.90 -23.90
C CYS A 362 13.49 5.68 -22.39
N THR A 363 13.29 6.74 -21.63
CA THR A 363 13.15 6.71 -20.16
C THR A 363 11.71 6.93 -19.69
N ASP A 364 10.81 7.25 -20.63
CA ASP A 364 9.39 7.48 -20.38
C ASP A 364 8.59 6.17 -20.43
N PRO A 365 7.82 5.81 -19.37
CA PRO A 365 6.99 4.60 -19.36
C PRO A 365 5.95 4.55 -20.48
N GLY A 366 5.54 5.70 -21.01
CA GLY A 366 4.57 5.85 -22.09
C GLY A 366 5.04 5.22 -23.39
N MET A 367 6.35 5.11 -23.62
CA MET A 367 6.87 4.36 -24.76
C MET A 367 6.50 2.88 -24.69
N THR A 368 6.55 2.26 -23.50
CA THR A 368 6.09 0.87 -23.32
C THR A 368 4.61 0.76 -23.62
N ALA A 369 3.80 1.73 -23.18
CA ALA A 369 2.37 1.77 -23.50
C ALA A 369 2.09 1.76 -25.01
N LEU A 370 2.84 2.57 -25.77
CA LEU A 370 2.72 2.64 -27.23
C LEU A 370 3.09 1.32 -27.92
N TRP A 371 4.10 0.63 -27.41
CA TRP A 371 4.50 -0.68 -27.93
C TRP A 371 3.47 -1.75 -27.63
N GLU A 372 2.98 -1.85 -26.39
CA GLU A 372 1.93 -2.81 -26.02
C GLU A 372 0.66 -2.59 -26.85
N GLN A 373 0.25 -1.33 -27.05
CA GLN A 373 -0.87 -1.00 -27.93
C GLN A 373 -0.62 -1.49 -29.37
N SER A 374 0.58 -1.27 -29.90
CA SER A 374 0.93 -1.68 -31.26
C SER A 374 0.96 -3.21 -31.41
N LEU A 375 1.48 -3.93 -30.40
CA LEU A 375 1.49 -5.38 -30.37
C LEU A 375 0.07 -5.96 -30.27
N GLU A 376 -0.82 -5.31 -29.50
CA GLU A 376 -2.23 -5.67 -29.45
C GLU A 376 -2.90 -5.49 -30.82
N GLN A 377 -2.64 -4.38 -31.54
CA GLN A 377 -3.14 -4.22 -32.90
C GLN A 377 -2.63 -5.31 -33.85
N VAL A 378 -1.41 -5.81 -33.65
CA VAL A 378 -0.89 -6.96 -34.41
C VAL A 378 -1.65 -8.24 -34.05
N ALA A 379 -1.86 -8.51 -32.77
CA ALA A 379 -2.59 -9.69 -32.30
C ALA A 379 -4.05 -9.72 -32.80
N LEU A 380 -4.69 -8.54 -32.90
CA LEU A 380 -6.05 -8.38 -33.42
C LEU A 380 -6.11 -8.34 -34.96
N GLY A 381 -4.97 -8.32 -35.66
CA GLY A 381 -4.89 -8.28 -37.12
C GLY A 381 -5.14 -6.90 -37.75
N HIS A 382 -5.23 -5.83 -36.96
CA HIS A 382 -5.38 -4.45 -37.45
C HIS A 382 -4.07 -3.82 -37.95
N LEU A 383 -2.92 -4.36 -37.51
CA LEU A 383 -1.58 -3.96 -37.95
C LEU A 383 -0.80 -5.21 -38.38
N SER A 384 -0.15 -5.20 -39.53
CA SER A 384 0.73 -6.32 -39.89
C SER A 384 2.04 -6.28 -39.10
N LEU A 385 2.59 -7.45 -38.82
CA LEU A 385 3.89 -7.58 -38.15
C LEU A 385 4.99 -6.84 -38.94
N ASP A 386 4.98 -6.93 -40.27
CA ASP A 386 5.97 -6.26 -41.13
C ASP A 386 5.94 -4.74 -40.97
N VAL A 387 4.74 -4.13 -40.96
CA VAL A 387 4.60 -2.68 -40.78
C VAL A 387 5.03 -2.27 -39.37
N PHE A 388 4.68 -3.06 -38.36
CA PHE A 388 5.16 -2.83 -36.99
C PHE A 388 6.70 -2.82 -36.94
N MET A 389 7.35 -3.86 -37.49
CA MET A 389 8.81 -3.98 -37.50
C MET A 389 9.49 -2.86 -38.28
N GLN A 390 8.95 -2.45 -39.43
CA GLN A 390 9.47 -1.30 -40.19
C GLN A 390 9.44 0.00 -39.38
N LYS A 391 8.36 0.24 -38.63
CA LYS A 391 8.26 1.40 -37.73
C LYS A 391 9.32 1.35 -36.63
N GLN A 392 9.54 0.18 -36.01
CA GLN A 392 10.58 0.02 -34.97
C GLN A 392 11.98 0.25 -35.53
N ILE A 393 12.30 -0.29 -36.70
CA ILE A 393 13.61 -0.12 -37.35
C ILE A 393 13.86 1.35 -37.71
N SER A 394 12.85 2.02 -38.27
CA SER A 394 12.95 3.45 -38.61
C SER A 394 13.20 4.30 -37.37
N TRP A 395 12.46 4.05 -36.30
CA TRP A 395 12.63 4.75 -35.02
C TRP A 395 14.00 4.48 -34.39
N LEU A 396 14.45 3.22 -34.36
CA LEU A 396 15.79 2.86 -33.87
C LEU A 396 16.90 3.55 -34.68
N SER A 397 16.77 3.58 -36.01
CA SER A 397 17.73 4.26 -36.89
C SER A 397 17.82 5.76 -36.60
N HIS A 398 16.67 6.40 -36.33
CA HIS A 398 16.61 7.80 -35.90
C HIS A 398 17.28 8.03 -34.54
N LEU A 399 17.06 7.13 -33.56
CA LEU A 399 17.72 7.21 -32.26
C LEU A 399 19.25 7.05 -32.37
N ILE A 400 19.72 6.08 -33.16
CA ILE A 400 21.16 5.85 -33.38
C ILE A 400 21.80 7.08 -34.01
N LYS A 401 21.14 7.69 -35.01
CA LYS A 401 21.65 8.90 -35.66
C LYS A 401 21.79 10.05 -34.67
N LYS A 402 20.81 10.24 -33.78
CA LYS A 402 20.85 11.27 -32.73
C LYS A 402 21.89 11.01 -31.63
N GLY A 403 22.17 9.74 -31.31
CA GLY A 403 23.16 9.38 -30.29
C GLY A 403 24.61 9.39 -30.78
N GLY A 404 24.82 9.50 -32.10
CA GLY A 404 26.14 9.66 -32.71
C GLY A 404 26.57 11.13 -32.94
N GLU A 405 25.68 12.08 -32.66
CA GLU A 405 25.92 13.53 -32.58
C GLU A 405 26.18 13.93 -31.12
#